data_AF-A0A661ULF3-F1
#
_entry.id   AF-A0A661ULF3-F1
#
_cell.length_a   1.000
_cell.length_b   1.000
_cell.length_c   1.000
_cell.angle_alpha   90.00
_cell.angle_beta   90.00
_cell.angle_gamma   90.00
#
_symmetry.space_group_name_H-M   'P 1'
#
loop_
_entity.id
_entity.type
_entity.pdbx_description
1 polymer ?
#
loop_
_entity_poly.entity_id
_entity_poly.type
_entity_poly.pdbx_seq_one_letter_code
_entity_poly.pdbx_strand_id
1 'polypeptide(L)'
;MKLKKEFIEKLPKTDLHVHLDGSLRVQTIFDLAEKQKVKLPAKTEEELKKIVCCDYSCSDLEEYLKGFSVTLSVLQTEDALFR
;
A
#
# COMPACT_ATOMS: atom_id res chain seq x y z
N MET A 1 5.10 21.23 -27.18
CA MET A 1 3.81 20.56 -27.44
C MET A 1 3.27 20.04 -26.11
N LYS A 2 2.05 20.39 -25.69
CA LYS A 2 1.44 19.85 -24.46
C LYS A 2 0.50 18.69 -24.83
N LEU A 3 0.68 17.53 -24.19
CA LEU A 3 -0.24 16.41 -24.35
C LEU A 3 -1.53 16.67 -23.56
N LYS A 4 -2.69 16.33 -24.13
CA LYS A 4 -3.98 16.40 -23.43
C LYS A 4 -4.13 15.19 -22.50
N LYS A 5 -4.77 15.37 -21.34
CA LYS A 5 -5.06 14.29 -20.40
C LYS A 5 -5.80 13.12 -21.05
N GLU A 6 -6.80 13.41 -21.88
CA GLU A 6 -7.59 12.43 -22.64
C GLU A 6 -6.72 11.55 -23.56
N PHE A 7 -5.63 12.11 -24.11
CA PHE A 7 -4.69 11.35 -24.92
C PHE A 7 -3.88 10.40 -24.05
N ILE A 8 -3.34 10.88 -22.92
CA ILE A 8 -2.57 10.08 -21.96
C ILE A 8 -3.44 8.93 -21.39
N GLU A 9 -4.72 9.19 -21.13
CA GLU A 9 -5.66 8.19 -20.62
C GLU A 9 -5.94 7.07 -21.63
N LYS A 10 -5.86 7.34 -22.93
CA LYS A 10 -6.08 6.34 -23.99
C LYS A 10 -4.87 5.46 -24.29
N LEU A 11 -3.66 5.86 -23.85
CA LEU A 11 -2.47 5.03 -24.05
C LEU A 11 -2.58 3.74 -23.21
N PRO A 12 -2.15 2.58 -23.75
CA PRO A 12 -1.95 1.40 -22.93
C PRO A 12 -0.83 1.70 -21.91
N LYS A 13 -1.09 1.43 -20.62
CA LYS A 13 -0.10 1.63 -19.56
C LYS A 13 0.45 0.29 -19.11
N THR A 14 1.75 0.28 -18.91
CA THR A 14 2.48 -0.82 -18.29
C THR A 14 3.16 -0.28 -17.04
N ASP A 15 3.15 -1.05 -15.96
CA ASP A 15 3.97 -0.79 -14.78
C ASP A 15 5.00 -1.93 -14.68
N LEU A 16 6.28 -1.58 -14.78
CA LEU A 16 7.37 -2.54 -14.78
C LEU A 16 7.98 -2.74 -13.40
N HIS A 17 7.67 -1.85 -12.45
CA HIS A 17 8.24 -1.87 -11.11
C HIS A 17 7.14 -1.55 -10.11
N VAL A 18 6.37 -2.57 -9.75
CA VAL A 18 5.36 -2.50 -8.71
C VAL A 18 5.63 -3.57 -7.66
N HIS A 19 5.69 -3.14 -6.40
CA HIS A 19 5.75 -4.03 -5.24
C HIS A 19 4.32 -4.38 -4.83
N LEU A 20 3.92 -5.63 -5.04
CA LEU A 20 2.56 -6.09 -4.71
C LEU A 20 2.27 -5.97 -3.21
N ASP A 21 3.24 -6.37 -2.39
CA ASP A 21 3.27 -6.27 -0.92
C ASP A 21 3.34 -4.84 -0.38
N GLY A 22 3.67 -3.86 -1.23
CA GLY A 22 3.57 -2.43 -0.96
C GLY A 22 2.31 -1.75 -1.51
N SER A 23 1.45 -2.49 -2.24
CA SER A 23 0.32 -1.94 -3.00
C SER A 23 -1.05 -2.38 -2.47
N LEU A 24 -1.14 -2.68 -1.17
CA LEU A 24 -2.38 -3.09 -0.53
C LEU A 24 -3.33 -1.90 -0.35
N ARG A 25 -4.63 -2.15 -0.54
CA ARG A 25 -5.68 -1.22 -0.11
C ARG A 25 -5.70 -1.15 1.42
N VAL A 26 -5.83 0.04 1.98
CA VAL A 26 -5.89 0.26 3.44
C VAL A 26 -7.01 -0.57 4.08
N GLN A 27 -8.21 -0.55 3.51
CA GLN A 27 -9.32 -1.40 3.97
C GLN A 27 -8.98 -2.90 3.97
N THR A 28 -8.24 -3.39 2.96
CA THR A 28 -7.82 -4.79 2.92
C THR A 28 -6.86 -5.16 4.06
N ILE A 29 -6.01 -4.22 4.50
CA ILE A 29 -5.15 -4.43 5.67
C ILE A 29 -6.00 -4.62 6.94
N PHE A 30 -7.04 -3.80 7.13
CA PHE A 30 -7.97 -3.94 8.26
C PHE A 30 -8.72 -5.28 8.24
N ASP A 31 -9.31 -5.65 7.09
CA ASP A 31 -10.05 -6.92 6.95
C ASP A 31 -9.16 -8.12 7.31
N LEU A 32 -7.93 -8.13 6.79
CA LEU A 32 -6.97 -9.21 7.01
C LEU A 32 -6.47 -9.23 8.46
N ALA A 33 -6.27 -8.07 9.06
CA ALA A 33 -5.88 -7.97 10.46
C ALA A 33 -6.96 -8.47 11.40
N GLU A 34 -8.23 -8.15 11.15
CA GLU A 34 -9.36 -8.66 11.92
C GLU A 34 -9.45 -10.19 11.80
N LYS A 35 -9.43 -10.74 10.58
CA LYS A 35 -9.49 -12.19 10.34
C LYS A 35 -8.35 -12.94 11.03
N GLN A 36 -7.14 -12.38 11.00
CA GLN A 36 -5.92 -13.02 11.51
C GLN A 36 -5.57 -12.62 12.96
N LYS A 37 -6.38 -11.76 13.61
CA LYS A 37 -6.12 -11.21 14.94
C LYS A 37 -4.77 -10.49 15.05
N VAL A 38 -4.35 -9.81 13.98
CA VAL A 38 -3.15 -8.97 13.95
C VAL A 38 -3.47 -7.60 14.54
N LYS A 39 -2.64 -7.12 15.47
CA LYS A 39 -2.80 -5.79 16.05
C LYS A 39 -2.20 -4.74 15.13
N LEU A 40 -3.04 -3.85 14.61
CA LEU A 40 -2.60 -2.72 13.80
C LEU A 40 -2.18 -1.52 14.67
N PRO A 41 -1.26 -0.67 14.19
CA PRO A 41 -0.84 0.55 14.87
C PRO A 41 -1.84 1.72 14.70
N ALA A 42 -3.02 1.48 14.14
CA ALA A 42 -4.05 2.47 13.85
C ALA A 42 -5.45 1.91 14.08
N LYS A 43 -6.44 2.79 14.30
CA LYS A 43 -7.86 2.44 14.47
C LYS A 43 -8.74 2.89 13.31
N THR A 44 -8.24 3.80 12.47
CA THR A 44 -8.96 4.29 11.29
C THR A 44 -8.11 4.16 10.02
N GLU A 45 -8.76 4.16 8.86
CA GLU A 45 -8.06 4.17 7.56
C GLU A 45 -7.15 5.39 7.40
N GLU A 46 -7.57 6.55 7.91
CA GLU A 46 -6.83 7.81 7.80
C GLU A 46 -5.55 7.76 8.63
N GLU A 47 -5.61 7.20 9.84
CA GLU A 47 -4.44 6.96 10.69
C GLU A 47 -3.50 5.96 10.03
N LEU A 48 -4.03 4.84 9.54
CA LEU A 48 -3.22 3.79 8.92
C LEU A 48 -2.51 4.31 7.65
N LYS A 49 -3.21 5.11 6.83
CA LYS A 49 -2.64 5.72 5.63
C LYS A 49 -1.44 6.60 5.93
N LYS A 50 -1.43 7.33 7.05
CA LYS A 50 -0.26 8.13 7.47
C LYS A 50 0.95 7.26 7.86
N ILE A 51 0.71 6.01 8.25
CA ILE A 51 1.77 5.07 8.65
C ILE A 51 2.33 4.32 7.45
N VAL A 52 1.47 3.89 6.52
CA VAL A 52 1.88 3.06 5.37
C VAL A 52 2.17 3.84 4.10
N CYS A 53 1.83 5.13 4.04
CA CYS A 53 2.17 6.01 2.92
C CYS A 53 3.16 7.08 3.37
N CYS A 54 4.26 7.21 2.64
CA CYS A 54 5.18 8.33 2.81
C CYS A 54 4.67 9.58 2.11
N ASP A 55 4.92 10.72 2.74
CA ASP A 55 4.72 12.04 2.13
C ASP A 55 6.07 12.66 1.72
N TYR A 56 6.04 13.94 1.34
CA TYR A 56 7.21 14.68 0.91
C TYR A 56 8.26 14.92 2.03
N SER A 57 7.96 14.57 3.28
CA SER A 57 8.90 14.71 4.41
C SER A 57 9.77 13.48 4.63
N CYS A 58 9.53 12.37 3.91
CA CYS A 58 10.33 11.15 4.02
C CYS A 58 11.80 11.43 3.62
N SER A 59 12.71 11.13 4.54
CA SER A 59 14.10 11.56 4.48
C SER A 59 15.02 10.58 3.76
N ASP A 60 14.76 9.28 3.88
CA ASP A 60 15.56 8.22 3.27
C ASP A 60 14.76 6.94 2.99
N LEU A 61 15.41 5.98 2.33
CA LEU A 61 14.80 4.70 1.97
C LEU A 61 14.45 3.84 3.20
N GLU A 62 15.24 3.92 4.27
CA GLU A 62 14.98 3.11 5.47
C GLU A 62 13.69 3.56 6.14
N GLU A 63 13.47 4.87 6.23
CA GLU A 63 12.21 5.45 6.69
C GLU A 63 11.04 5.03 5.80
N TYR A 64 11.20 5.08 4.48
CA TYR A 64 10.17 4.64 3.53
C TYR A 64 9.73 3.18 3.77
N LEU A 65 10.70 2.29 4.01
CA LEU A 65 10.44 0.87 4.19
C LEU A 65 9.75 0.53 5.52
N LYS A 66 9.69 1.44 6.50
CA LYS A 66 9.00 1.19 7.78
C LYS A 66 7.53 0.83 7.60
N GLY A 67 6.86 1.41 6.60
CA GLY A 67 5.46 1.10 6.28
C GLY A 67 5.21 -0.36 5.92
N PHE A 68 6.21 -1.05 5.34
CA PHE A 68 6.09 -2.47 4.95
C PHE A 68 5.95 -3.40 6.15
N SER A 69 6.39 -3.00 7.36
CA SER A 69 6.17 -3.80 8.57
C SER A 69 4.68 -4.07 8.82
N VAL A 70 3.82 -3.11 8.45
CA VAL A 70 2.36 -3.22 8.57
C VAL A 70 1.80 -4.11 7.47
N THR A 71 2.15 -3.87 6.20
CA THR A 71 1.59 -4.65 5.09
C THR A 71 2.01 -6.12 5.18
N LEU A 72 3.27 -6.39 5.53
CA LEU A 72 3.77 -7.74 5.71
C LEU A 72 3.11 -8.44 6.90
N SER A 73 2.75 -7.73 7.97
CA SER A 73 2.10 -8.36 9.14
C SER A 73 0.79 -9.07 8.82
N VAL A 74 0.09 -8.67 7.75
CA VAL A 74 -1.20 -9.24 7.35
C VAL A 74 -1.12 -10.21 6.17
N LEU A 75 0.07 -10.41 5.58
CA LEU A 75 0.31 -11.26 4.41
C LEU A 75 0.95 -12.62 4.76
N GLN A 76 0.72 -13.11 5.98
CA GLN A 76 1.40 -14.31 6.50
C GLN A 76 0.67 -15.64 6.20
N THR A 77 -0.43 -15.60 5.44
CA THR A 77 -1.22 -16.78 5.09
C THR A 77 -1.45 -16.85 3.58
N GLU A 78 -1.59 -18.06 3.04
CA GLU A 78 -1.88 -18.31 1.62
C GLU A 78 -3.13 -17.54 1.15
N ASP A 79 -4.22 -17.61 1.92
CA ASP A 79 -5.44 -16.85 1.69
C ASP A 79 -5.19 -15.35 1.53
N ALA A 80 -4.33 -14.77 2.39
CA ALA A 80 -4.03 -13.34 2.37
C ALA A 80 -3.18 -12.94 1.16
N LEU A 81 -2.34 -13.86 0.66
CA LEU A 81 -1.52 -13.65 -0.53
C LEU A 81 -2.31 -13.80 -1.84
N PHE A 82 -3.40 -14.59 -1.84
CA PHE A 82 -4.17 -14.91 -3.06
C PHE A 82 -5.42 -14.05 -3.30
N ARG A 83 -5.99 -13.46 -2.24
CA ARG A 83 -7.28 -12.71 -2.23
C ARG A 83 -7.66 -11.95 -3.51
#